data_AF-A0A372ZYW3-F1
#
_entry.id   AF-A0A372ZYW3-F1
#
_cell.length_a   1.000
_cell.length_b   1.000
_cell.length_c   1.000
_cell.angle_alpha   90.00
_cell.angle_beta   90.00
_cell.angle_gamma   90.00
#
_symmetry.space_group_name_H-M   'P 1'
#
loop_
_entity.id
_entity.type
_entity.pdbx_description
1 polymer ?
#
loop_
_entity_poly.entity_id
_entity_poly.type
_entity_poly.pdbx_seq_one_letter_code
_entity_poly.pdbx_strand_id
1 'polypeptide(L)' 'MEQRAVVRCAEGHLFSTTTFPMQNLGPGRLGPGRLIRCPQCGRMRSSVLADVQELSEPQLARAMRLEAAEFLA' A
#
# COMPACT_ATOMS: atom_id res chain seq x y z
N MET A 1 17.75 -6.40 2.45
CA MET A 1 16.75 -5.91 3.43
C MET A 1 15.52 -5.50 2.64
N GLU A 2 14.45 -6.26 2.75
CA GLU A 2 13.19 -6.03 2.03
C GLU A 2 12.45 -4.87 2.72
N GLN A 3 12.28 -3.76 2.00
CA GLN A 3 11.69 -2.54 2.55
C GLN A 3 10.16 -2.62 2.38
N ARG A 4 9.45 -3.14 3.40
CA ARG A 4 7.99 -3.25 3.37
C ARG A 4 7.36 -1.90 3.67
N ALA A 5 6.57 -1.38 2.73
CA ALA A 5 5.82 -0.15 2.86
C ALA A 5 4.35 -0.44 3.20
N VAL A 6 3.76 0.37 4.06
CA VAL A 6 2.31 0.30 4.37
C VAL A 6 1.55 1.23 3.44
N VAL A 7 0.49 0.71 2.84
CA VAL A 7 -0.36 1.47 1.92
C VAL A 7 -1.82 1.38 2.34
N ARG A 8 -2.59 2.39 1.94
CA ARG A 8 -4.03 2.51 2.15
C ARG A 8 -4.75 2.55 0.81
N CYS A 9 -5.70 1.65 0.56
CA CYS A 9 -6.52 1.71 -0.64
C CYS A 9 -7.57 2.82 -0.59
N ALA A 10 -8.20 3.12 -1.73
CA ALA A 10 -9.29 4.08 -1.85
C ALA A 10 -10.53 3.78 -0.98
N GLU A 11 -10.73 2.53 -0.55
CA GLU A 11 -11.78 2.16 0.42
C GLU A 11 -11.32 2.28 1.88
N GLY A 12 -10.03 2.50 2.12
CA GLY A 12 -9.46 2.69 3.46
C GLY A 12 -8.80 1.46 4.08
N HIS A 13 -8.65 0.35 3.36
CA HIS A 13 -7.95 -0.84 3.86
C HIS A 13 -6.43 -0.62 3.88
N LEU A 14 -5.81 -0.98 5.01
CA LEU A 14 -4.37 -0.92 5.22
C LEU A 14 -3.74 -2.29 4.97
N PHE A 15 -2.67 -2.33 4.20
CA PHE A 15 -1.93 -3.54 3.89
C PHE A 15 -0.47 -3.20 3.58
N SER A 16 0.41 -4.18 3.71
CA SER A 16 1.84 -4.05 3.46
C SER A 16 2.19 -4.54 2.07
N THR A 17 3.21 -3.94 1.45
CA THR A 17 3.76 -4.37 0.18
C THR A 17 5.29 -4.22 0.20
N THR A 18 5.97 -5.21 -0.34
CA THR A 18 7.44 -5.27 -0.50
C THR A 18 7.94 -4.37 -1.63
N THR A 19 7.08 -4.09 -2.61
CA THR A 19 7.41 -3.28 -3.78
C THR A 19 6.40 -2.14 -3.91
N PHE A 20 6.59 -1.07 -3.12
CA PHE A 20 5.97 0.23 -3.44
C PHE A 20 7.03 1.08 -4.13
N PRO A 21 7.10 1.08 -5.47
CA PRO A 21 8.11 1.88 -6.14
C PRO A 21 7.78 3.33 -5.80
N MET A 22 8.63 3.96 -4.98
CA MET A 22 8.71 5.40 -4.77
C MET A 22 9.14 6.05 -6.09
N GLN A 23 8.29 5.96 -7.11
CA GLN A 23 8.55 6.68 -8.33
C GLN A 23 8.25 8.13 -7.97
N ASN A 24 9.31 8.94 -7.98
CA ASN A 24 9.27 10.39 -8.18
C ASN A 24 8.53 10.70 -9.49
N LEU A 25 7.26 10.32 -9.60
CA LEU A 25 6.38 10.70 -10.69
C LEU A 25 5.96 12.12 -10.35
N GLY A 26 6.61 13.07 -11.02
CA GLY A 26 6.22 14.46 -10.97
C GLY A 26 4.71 14.62 -11.24
N PRO A 27 4.13 15.77 -10.87
CA PRO A 27 2.68 16.03 -10.75
C PRO A 27 1.84 15.88 -12.05
N GLY A 28 2.44 15.41 -13.14
CA GLY A 28 1.77 15.11 -14.40
C GLY A 28 0.97 13.81 -14.36
N ARG A 29 -0.28 13.89 -13.86
CA ARG A 29 -1.42 13.06 -14.29
C ARG A 29 -1.65 11.69 -13.61
N LEU A 30 -0.77 11.22 -12.73
CA LEU A 30 -1.05 10.10 -11.82
C LEU A 30 -0.78 10.59 -10.40
N GLY A 31 -1.82 10.73 -9.56
CA GLY A 31 -1.66 11.16 -8.18
C GLY A 31 -0.71 10.26 -7.36
N PRO A 32 -0.47 10.54 -6.07
CA PRO A 32 0.47 9.76 -5.24
C PRO A 32 0.10 8.27 -5.09
N GLY A 33 -1.08 7.87 -5.56
CA GLY A 33 -1.56 6.49 -5.54
C GLY A 33 -0.97 5.60 -6.64
N ARG A 34 -0.90 4.31 -6.36
CA ARG A 34 -0.61 3.24 -7.32
C ARG A 34 -1.75 2.25 -7.33
N LEU A 35 -2.01 1.65 -8.50
CA LEU A 35 -2.98 0.56 -8.59
C LEU A 35 -2.37 -0.70 -8.02
N ILE A 36 -2.88 -1.16 -6.87
CA ILE A 36 -2.44 -2.38 -6.20
C ILE A 36 -3.67 -3.24 -5.92
N ARG A 37 -3.53 -4.57 -6.03
CA ARG A 37 -4.58 -5.49 -5.63
C ARG A 37 -4.70 -5.46 -4.12
N CYS A 38 -5.83 -4.94 -3.62
CA CYS A 38 -6.07 -4.94 -2.19
C CYS A 38 -6.44 -6.38 -1.75
N PRO A 39 -5.72 -6.97 -0.78
CA PRO A 39 -6.01 -8.32 -0.30
C PRO A 39 -7.40 -8.42 0.34
N GLN A 40 -7.92 -7.32 0.89
CA GLN A 40 -9.24 -7.28 1.52
C GLN A 40 -10.38 -7.04 0.51
N CYS A 41 -10.17 -6.22 -0.52
CA CYS A 41 -11.21 -6.00 -1.56
C CYS A 41 -11.22 -7.09 -2.64
N GLY A 42 -10.10 -7.81 -2.81
CA GLY A 42 -9.89 -8.77 -3.90
C GLY A 42 -9.75 -8.16 -5.31
N ARG A 43 -9.81 -6.84 -5.43
CA ARG A 43 -9.77 -6.07 -6.69
C ARG A 43 -8.58 -5.09 -6.73
N MET A 44 -8.26 -4.62 -7.92
CA MET A 44 -7.30 -3.53 -8.13
C MET A 44 -7.91 -2.23 -7.61
N ARG A 45 -7.19 -1.53 -6.73
CA ARG A 45 -7.60 -0.23 -6.19
C ARG A 45 -6.43 0.74 -6.24
N SER A 46 -6.73 2.03 -6.37
CA SER A 46 -5.73 3.06 -6.11
C SER A 46 -5.37 3.01 -4.63
N SER A 47 -4.08 2.92 -4.34
CA SER A 47 -3.54 2.82 -2.99
C SER A 47 -2.41 3.81 -2.82
N VAL A 48 -2.46 4.58 -1.74
CA VAL A 48 -1.46 5.59 -1.37
C VAL A 48 -0.61 5.10 -0.21
N LEU A 49 0.59 5.64 -0.02
CA LEU A 49 1.37 5.37 1.18
C LEU A 49 0.62 5.84 2.43
N ALA A 50 0.62 5.02 3.47
CA ALA A 50 0.20 5.42 4.79
C ALA A 50 1.42 5.84 5.59
N ASP A 51 1.33 6.97 6.28
CA ASP A 51 2.37 7.38 7.21
C ASP A 51 2.36 6.45 8.43
N VAL A 52 3.45 5.73 8.66
CA VAL A 52 3.54 4.75 9.75
C VAL A 52 3.58 5.41 11.12
N GLN A 53 3.91 6.70 11.22
CA GLN A 53 3.93 7.44 12.48
C GLN A 53 2.52 7.88 12.90
N GLU A 54 1.59 8.00 11.94
CA GLU A 54 0.19 8.33 12.19
C GLU A 54 -0.69 7.09 12.45
N LEU A 55 -0.17 5.88 12.25
CA LEU A 55 -0.91 4.64 12.46
C LEU A 55 -0.77 4.14 13.90
N SER A 56 -1.89 3.75 14.51
CA SER A 56 -1.87 3.06 15.79
C SER A 56 -1.24 1.66 15.66
N GLU A 57 -0.57 1.17 16.70
CA GLU A 57 0.00 -0.19 16.78
C GLU A 57 -0.92 -1.31 16.25
N PRO A 58 -2.23 -1.38 16.62
CA PRO A 58 -3.12 -2.41 16.08
C PRO A 58 -3.35 -2.30 14.56
N GLN A 59 -3.33 -1.08 14.01
CA GLN A 59 -3.49 -0.86 12.57
C GLN A 59 -2.24 -1.30 11.81
N LEU A 60 -1.05 -0.98 12.32
CA LEU A 60 0.21 -1.41 11.76
C LEU A 60 0.34 -2.94 11.80
N ALA A 61 0.03 -3.56 12.93
CA ALA A 61 0.06 -5.02 13.08
C ALA A 61 -0.92 -5.73 12.12
N ARG A 62 -2.10 -5.13 11.88
CA ARG A 62 -3.06 -5.65 10.89
C ARG A 62 -2.53 -5.49 9.46
N ALA A 63 -1.94 -4.35 9.13
CA ALA A 63 -1.38 -4.09 7.80
C ALA A 63 -0.20 -5.02 7.48
N MET A 64 0.65 -5.33 8.46
CA MET A 64 1.76 -6.27 8.31
C MET A 64 1.29 -7.72 8.13
N ARG A 65 0.13 -8.09 8.67
CA ARG A 65 -0.50 -9.40 8.42
C ARG A 65 -1.15 -9.50 7.03
N LEU A 66 -1.67 -8.38 6.54
CA LEU A 66 -2.28 -8.29 5.22
C LEU A 66 -1.20 -7.88 4.23
N GLU A 67 -0.44 -8.85 3.75
CA GLU A 67 0.49 -8.59 2.65
C GLU A 67 -0.29 -8.57 1.34
N ALA A 68 -0.08 -7.53 0.52
CA ALA A 68 -0.42 -7.64 -0.88
C ALA A 68 0.53 -8.67 -1.46
N ALA A 69 0.08 -9.93 -1.52
CA ALA A 69 0.75 -10.99 -2.26
C ALA A 69 1.08 -10.41 -3.64
N GLU A 70 2.37 -10.15 -3.85
CA GLU A 70 2.91 -9.66 -5.11
C GLU A 70 2.31 -10.56 -6.20
N PHE A 71 1.69 -10.08 -7.28
CA PHE A 71 2.35 -9.38 -8.39
C PHE A 71 3.80 -9.85 -8.69
N LEU A 72 4.20 -11.03 -8.22
CA LEU A 72 5.34 -11.79 -8.71
C LEU A 72 4.78 -12.82 -9.70
N ALA A 73 4.71 -12.37 -10.94
CA ALA A 73 5.02 -13.25 -12.06
C ALA A 73 6.49 -13.67 -11.98
#